data_AF-A0A1J8QES5-F1
#
_entry.id   AF-A0A1J8QES5-F1
#
_cell.length_a   1.000
_cell.length_b   1.000
_cell.length_c   1.000
_cell.angle_alpha   90.00
_cell.angle_beta   90.00
_cell.angle_gamma   90.00
#
_symmetry.space_group_name_H-M   'P 1'
#
loop_
_entity.id
_entity.type
_entity.pdbx_description
1 polymer ?
#
loop_
_entity_poly.entity_id
_entity_poly.type
_entity_poly.pdbx_seq_one_letter_code
_entity_poly.pdbx_strand_id
1 'polypeptide(L)'
;MAHLPNAGLYNIFSNAVKTAAATILPDEDVLRGMTKATKKWTLTYVDQPNGVCMISDTLQGGFLGLKQTADVEMTGAIYLSGDQQRWILKKAGDDYTISQMVNGEERFWYLAGLGDMIKTSSSEDKQTWEFELTS
;
A
#
# COMPACT_ATOMS: atom_id res chain seq x y z
N MET A 1 -4.81 14.99 -17.44
CA MET A 1 -5.18 14.43 -16.11
C MET A 1 -4.43 13.13 -15.95
N ALA A 2 -3.78 12.89 -14.81
CA ALA A 2 -3.18 11.59 -14.55
C ALA A 2 -4.30 10.55 -14.44
N HIS A 3 -4.21 9.46 -15.21
CA HIS A 3 -5.16 8.36 -15.14
C HIS A 3 -4.90 7.54 -13.87
N LEU A 4 -5.45 7.99 -12.74
CA LEU A 4 -5.48 7.22 -11.50
C LEU A 4 -6.55 6.10 -11.62
N PRO A 5 -6.40 4.97 -10.91
CA PRO A 5 -7.43 3.94 -10.87
C PRO A 5 -8.69 4.55 -10.24
N ASN A 6 -9.87 4.07 -10.65
CA ASN A 6 -11.11 4.47 -9.98
C ASN A 6 -11.12 3.98 -8.53
N ALA A 7 -11.97 4.56 -7.68
CA ALA A 7 -12.25 3.95 -6.39
C ALA A 7 -12.91 2.57 -6.62
N GLY A 8 -12.56 1.57 -5.82
CA GLY A 8 -13.02 0.20 -6.05
C GLY A 8 -12.24 -0.86 -5.28
N LEU A 9 -12.51 -2.13 -5.60
CA LEU A 9 -11.91 -3.30 -4.97
C LEU A 9 -10.79 -3.87 -5.85
N TYR A 10 -9.57 -3.88 -5.32
CA TYR A 10 -8.37 -4.25 -6.07
C TYR A 10 -7.57 -5.36 -5.40
N ASN A 11 -6.97 -6.23 -6.20
CA ASN A 11 -5.73 -6.89 -5.82
C ASN A 11 -4.59 -5.90 -6.12
N ILE A 12 -3.58 -5.86 -5.24
CA ILE A 12 -2.42 -4.98 -5.43
C ILE A 12 -1.17 -5.86 -5.58
N PHE A 13 -0.46 -5.75 -6.70
CA PHE A 13 0.71 -6.58 -7.01
C PHE A 13 1.99 -5.76 -7.09
N SER A 14 3.10 -6.33 -6.63
CA SER A 14 4.42 -5.69 -6.75
C SER A 14 5.01 -5.95 -8.13
N ASN A 15 5.43 -4.90 -8.83
CA ASN A 15 6.21 -5.07 -10.07
C ASN A 15 7.67 -5.43 -9.81
N ALA A 16 8.23 -5.04 -8.66
CA ALA A 16 9.58 -5.41 -8.25
C ALA A 16 9.68 -6.92 -7.94
N VAL A 17 8.64 -7.49 -7.33
CA VAL A 17 8.53 -8.92 -7.05
C VAL A 17 7.28 -9.45 -7.75
N LYS A 18 7.39 -9.74 -9.06
CA LYS A 18 6.28 -10.00 -10.01
C LYS A 18 5.20 -11.02 -9.58
N THR A 19 5.50 -11.91 -8.63
CA THR A 19 4.53 -12.91 -8.14
C THR A 19 3.88 -12.54 -6.82
N ALA A 20 4.26 -11.42 -6.21
CA ALA A 20 3.83 -11.01 -4.89
C ALA A 20 2.61 -10.10 -4.95
N ALA A 21 1.52 -10.56 -4.33
CA ALA A 21 0.38 -9.73 -3.98
C ALA A 21 0.55 -9.15 -2.56
N ALA A 22 0.16 -7.89 -2.37
CA ALA A 22 0.04 -7.29 -1.06
C ALA A 22 -1.10 -7.97 -0.29
N THR A 23 -0.79 -8.63 0.81
CA THR A 23 -1.75 -9.42 1.60
C THR A 23 -1.42 -9.36 3.08
N ILE A 24 -2.35 -9.84 3.90
CA ILE A 24 -2.14 -10.10 5.33
C ILE A 24 -2.44 -11.58 5.57
N LEU A 25 -1.53 -12.28 6.23
CA LEU A 25 -1.70 -13.69 6.57
C LEU A 25 -2.71 -13.85 7.71
N PRO A 26 -3.33 -15.05 7.87
CA PRO A 26 -4.16 -15.33 9.03
C PRO A 26 -3.43 -15.01 10.33
N ASP A 27 -4.13 -14.41 11.28
CA ASP A 27 -3.64 -14.03 12.61
C ASP A 27 -2.50 -12.99 12.64
N GLU A 28 -2.22 -12.32 11.51
CA GLU A 28 -1.30 -11.19 11.44
C GLU A 28 -2.03 -9.87 11.18
N ASP A 29 -1.37 -8.74 11.49
CA ASP A 29 -1.80 -7.39 11.12
C ASP A 29 -0.85 -6.73 10.11
N VAL A 30 0.26 -7.38 9.76
CA VAL A 30 1.31 -6.80 8.89
C VAL A 30 1.09 -7.14 7.42
N LEU A 31 1.27 -6.14 6.56
CA LEU A 31 1.19 -6.29 5.12
C LEU A 31 2.46 -6.98 4.58
N ARG A 32 2.29 -8.04 3.80
CA ARG A 32 3.37 -8.84 3.20
C ARG A 32 3.18 -9.00 1.70
N GLY A 33 4.27 -9.31 1.01
CA GLY A 33 4.24 -9.75 -0.38
C GLY A 33 4.19 -11.27 -0.50
N MET A 34 3.05 -11.85 -0.83
CA MET A 34 2.88 -13.32 -0.90
C MET A 34 2.44 -13.80 -2.28
N THR A 35 2.86 -15.02 -2.65
CA THR A 35 2.46 -15.64 -3.91
C THR A 35 1.09 -16.28 -3.74
N LYS A 36 0.19 -16.09 -4.72
CA LYS A 36 -1.15 -16.69 -4.78
C LYS A 36 -2.11 -16.33 -3.61
N ALA A 37 -1.76 -15.36 -2.78
CA ALA A 37 -2.63 -14.83 -1.75
C ALA A 37 -3.33 -13.57 -2.27
N THR A 38 -4.41 -13.73 -3.02
CA THR A 38 -5.20 -12.59 -3.50
C THR A 38 -6.06 -12.05 -2.37
N LYS A 39 -5.69 -10.88 -1.84
CA LYS A 39 -6.47 -10.11 -0.89
C LYS A 39 -7.07 -8.91 -1.60
N LYS A 40 -8.37 -8.71 -1.42
CA LYS A 40 -9.08 -7.56 -1.97
C LYS A 40 -8.94 -6.37 -1.02
N TRP A 41 -8.46 -5.26 -1.56
CA TRP A 41 -8.33 -3.99 -0.88
C TRP A 41 -9.29 -2.98 -1.47
N THR A 42 -10.01 -2.25 -0.62
CA THR A 42 -10.82 -1.12 -1.07
C THR A 42 -9.95 0.13 -1.15
N LEU A 43 -9.89 0.70 -2.35
CA LEU A 43 -9.32 2.01 -2.63
C LEU A 43 -10.42 3.07 -2.60
N THR A 44 -10.28 4.06 -1.72
CA THR A 44 -11.15 5.25 -1.66
C THR A 44 -10.33 6.52 -1.74
N TYR A 45 -10.79 7.51 -2.52
CA TYR A 45 -10.12 8.81 -2.57
C TYR A 45 -10.63 9.78 -1.52
N VAL A 46 -9.69 10.48 -0.89
CA VAL A 46 -9.94 11.68 -0.10
C VAL A 46 -9.83 12.91 -0.98
N ASP A 47 -8.86 12.92 -1.90
CA ASP A 47 -8.63 13.95 -2.91
C ASP A 47 -8.07 13.30 -4.17
N GLN A 48 -8.97 12.91 -5.08
CA GLN A 48 -8.62 12.17 -6.29
C GLN A 48 -7.70 12.97 -7.24
N PRO A 49 -7.93 14.27 -7.53
CA PRO A 49 -7.00 15.05 -8.35
C PRO A 49 -5.54 15.02 -7.87
N ASN A 50 -5.32 14.95 -6.56
CA ASN A 50 -3.98 14.89 -5.96
C ASN A 50 -3.53 13.46 -5.59
N GLY A 51 -4.32 12.44 -5.96
CA GLY A 51 -4.01 11.03 -5.68
C GLY A 51 -4.07 10.66 -4.20
N VAL A 52 -4.67 11.49 -3.34
CA VAL A 52 -4.75 11.22 -1.90
C VAL A 52 -5.87 10.22 -1.65
N CYS A 53 -5.52 9.05 -1.13
CA CYS A 53 -6.42 7.93 -0.95
C CYS A 53 -6.24 7.24 0.40
N MET A 54 -7.15 6.32 0.69
CA MET A 54 -7.04 5.33 1.75
C MET A 54 -7.17 3.95 1.13
N ILE A 55 -6.45 2.98 1.68
CA ILE A 55 -6.51 1.57 1.28
C ILE A 55 -6.95 0.79 2.51
N SER A 56 -8.01 -0.01 2.39
CA SER A 56 -8.68 -0.64 3.54
C SER A 56 -9.05 -2.10 3.27
N ASP A 57 -9.13 -2.90 4.33
CA ASP A 57 -9.73 -4.23 4.27
C ASP A 57 -11.24 -4.10 4.47
N THR A 58 -12.03 -4.40 3.44
CA THR A 58 -13.49 -4.29 3.50
C THR A 58 -14.14 -5.37 4.34
N LEU A 59 -13.51 -6.54 4.46
CA LEU A 59 -14.08 -7.68 5.16
C LEU A 59 -13.77 -7.65 6.65
N GLN A 60 -12.54 -7.30 7.01
CA GLN A 60 -12.12 -7.24 8.41
C GLN A 60 -12.29 -5.83 9.01
N GLY A 61 -12.45 -4.81 8.17
CA GLY A 61 -12.34 -3.42 8.60
C GLY A 61 -10.88 -3.00 8.77
N GLY A 62 -10.65 -1.70 8.95
CA GLY A 62 -9.31 -1.13 9.14
C GLY A 62 -8.66 -0.63 7.86
N PHE A 63 -7.62 0.17 8.05
CA PHE A 63 -6.88 0.88 7.01
C PHE A 63 -5.41 0.51 7.06
N LEU A 64 -4.81 0.35 5.88
CA LEU A 64 -3.38 0.18 5.76
C LEU A 64 -2.68 1.47 6.16
N GLY A 65 -1.74 1.37 7.09
CA GLY A 65 -1.05 2.51 7.67
C GLY A 65 0.24 2.10 8.37
N LEU A 66 1.03 3.08 8.75
CA LEU A 66 2.22 2.86 9.57
C LEU A 66 1.81 2.81 11.05
N LYS A 67 2.38 1.88 11.83
CA LYS A 67 2.14 1.86 13.27
C LYS A 67 2.85 3.05 13.91
N GLN A 68 2.10 4.09 14.28
CA GLN A 68 2.64 5.25 14.99
C GLN A 68 2.76 4.89 16.48
N THR A 69 3.84 4.21 16.86
CA THR A 69 4.26 4.14 18.26
C THR A 69 5.16 5.33 18.57
N ALA A 70 4.85 6.05 19.64
CA ALA A 70 5.48 7.33 20.00
C ALA A 70 7.01 7.27 20.24
N ASP A 71 7.60 6.08 20.45
CA ASP A 71 8.98 5.95 20.95
C ASP A 71 9.89 4.99 20.15
N VAL A 72 9.44 4.46 19.01
CA VAL A 72 10.26 3.53 18.22
C VAL A 72 10.41 4.12 16.83
N GLU A 73 11.66 4.21 16.35
CA GLU A 73 11.99 4.44 14.94
C GLU A 73 10.90 3.82 14.09
N MET A 74 10.15 4.64 13.36
CA MET A 74 9.01 4.17 12.58
C MET A 74 9.47 2.99 11.73
N THR A 75 9.17 1.77 12.19
CA THR A 75 9.44 0.57 11.43
C THR A 75 8.54 0.75 10.23
N GLY A 76 9.11 1.09 9.07
CA GLY A 76 8.34 1.49 7.89
C GLY A 76 7.36 0.42 7.41
N ALA A 77 7.29 -0.74 8.07
CA ALA A 77 6.29 -1.76 7.87
C ALA A 77 4.87 -1.18 7.91
N ILE A 78 4.05 -1.67 6.98
CA ILE A 78 2.66 -1.27 6.82
C ILE A 78 1.79 -2.32 7.51
N TYR A 79 0.84 -1.86 8.29
CA TYR A 79 -0.07 -2.68 9.08
C TYR A 79 -1.52 -2.34 8.76
N LEU A 80 -2.42 -3.29 8.98
CA LEU A 80 -3.84 -3.01 9.10
C LEU A 80 -4.11 -2.43 10.48
N SER A 81 -4.53 -1.18 10.52
CA SER A 81 -4.81 -0.44 11.75
C SER A 81 -6.26 0.04 11.77
N GLY A 82 -6.78 0.37 12.95
CA GLY A 82 -8.10 1.03 13.05
C GLY A 82 -8.08 2.48 12.56
N ASP A 83 -6.90 3.10 12.51
CA ASP A 83 -6.74 4.52 12.22
C ASP A 83 -6.73 4.79 10.71
N GLN A 84 -7.51 5.76 10.28
CA GLN A 84 -7.48 6.23 8.89
C GLN A 84 -6.14 6.88 8.58
N GLN A 85 -5.40 6.27 7.65
CA GLN A 85 -4.17 6.83 7.13
C GLN A 85 -4.26 7.07 5.64
N ARG A 86 -3.63 8.18 5.22
CA ARG A 86 -3.67 8.66 3.83
C ARG A 86 -2.41 8.23 3.11
N TRP A 87 -2.59 7.73 1.90
CA TRP A 87 -1.54 7.46 0.92
C TRP A 87 -1.68 8.43 -0.25
N ILE A 88 -0.59 8.61 -0.97
CA ILE A 88 -0.47 9.38 -2.20
C ILE A 88 -0.19 8.38 -3.31
N LEU A 89 -1.10 8.31 -4.28
CA LEU A 89 -0.97 7.49 -5.47
C LEU A 89 -0.54 8.36 -6.64
N LYS A 90 0.58 8.01 -7.30
CA LYS A 90 1.06 8.70 -8.50
C LYS A 90 1.24 7.70 -9.63
N LYS A 91 0.82 8.08 -10.84
CA LYS A 91 1.02 7.27 -12.05
C LYS A 91 2.50 7.18 -12.38
N ALA A 92 2.99 5.97 -12.67
CA ALA A 92 4.36 5.71 -13.10
C ALA A 92 4.36 4.62 -14.19
N GLY A 93 4.40 5.03 -15.47
CA GLY A 93 4.21 4.12 -16.60
C GLY A 93 2.80 3.54 -16.60
N ASP A 94 2.68 2.21 -16.70
CA ASP A 94 1.41 1.46 -16.64
C ASP A 94 0.94 1.17 -15.21
N ASP A 95 1.76 1.50 -14.22
CA ASP A 95 1.54 1.22 -12.81
C ASP A 95 1.47 2.48 -11.94
N TYR A 96 1.55 2.31 -10.62
CA TYR A 96 1.46 3.39 -9.64
C TYR A 96 2.50 3.27 -8.53
N THR A 97 3.00 4.40 -8.06
CA THR A 97 3.73 4.46 -6.79
C THR A 97 2.74 4.76 -5.66
N ILE A 98 2.92 4.11 -4.51
CA ILE A 98 2.14 4.35 -3.29
C ILE A 98 3.11 4.95 -2.25
N SER A 99 2.80 6.14 -1.73
CA SER A 99 3.68 6.85 -0.79
C SER A 99 2.92 7.60 0.30
N GLN A 100 3.62 8.02 1.35
CA GLN A 100 3.08 8.86 2.41
C GLN A 100 4.15 9.85 2.88
N MET A 101 3.74 11.03 3.35
CA MET A 101 4.64 11.97 4.02
C MET A 101 4.86 11.55 5.48
N VAL A 102 6.12 11.31 5.84
CA VAL A 102 6.57 10.91 7.18
C VAL A 102 7.66 11.88 7.60
N ASN A 103 7.43 12.65 8.68
CA ASN A 103 8.41 13.62 9.21
C ASN A 103 8.97 14.59 8.15
N GLY A 104 8.16 14.99 7.17
CA GLY A 104 8.57 15.90 6.09
C GLY A 104 9.19 15.21 4.87
N GLU A 105 9.37 13.88 4.88
CA GLU A 105 9.91 13.11 3.77
C GLU A 105 8.84 12.22 3.13
N GLU A 106 8.81 12.15 1.80
CA GLU A 106 7.94 11.22 1.07
C GLU A 106 8.57 9.82 1.08
N ARG A 107 7.89 8.83 1.68
CA ARG A 107 8.34 7.44 1.74
C ARG A 107 7.41 6.53 0.95
N PHE A 108 7.99 5.57 0.23
CA PHE A 108 7.32 4.76 -0.80
C PHE A 108 7.19 3.32 -0.36
N TRP A 109 6.06 2.68 -0.68
CA TRP A 109 5.92 1.22 -0.51
C TRP A 109 7.04 0.47 -1.24
N TYR A 110 7.62 -0.48 -0.52
CA TYR A 110 8.78 -1.25 -0.91
C TYR A 110 8.66 -2.68 -0.39
N LEU A 111 8.95 -3.64 -1.27
CA LEU A 111 9.06 -5.06 -0.95
C LEU A 111 10.44 -5.56 -1.36
N ALA A 112 11.18 -6.13 -0.41
CA ALA A 112 12.54 -6.65 -0.65
C ALA A 112 12.53 -8.00 -1.39
N GLY A 113 11.59 -8.87 -1.01
CA GLY A 113 11.49 -10.22 -1.54
C GLY A 113 10.15 -10.87 -1.19
N LEU A 114 9.93 -12.06 -1.74
CA LEU A 114 8.71 -12.83 -1.47
C LEU A 114 8.68 -13.31 -0.02
N GLY A 115 7.56 -13.11 0.67
CA GLY A 115 7.38 -13.44 2.10
C GLY A 115 7.71 -12.29 3.05
N ASP A 116 8.44 -11.29 2.56
CA ASP A 116 8.83 -10.14 3.37
C ASP A 116 7.64 -9.21 3.63
N MET A 117 7.78 -8.43 4.70
CA MET A 117 6.89 -7.32 5.01
C MET A 117 7.03 -6.22 3.96
N ILE A 118 5.92 -5.66 3.51
CA ILE A 118 5.91 -4.43 2.74
C ILE A 118 6.16 -3.30 3.73
N LYS A 119 7.14 -2.47 3.41
CA LYS A 119 7.58 -1.33 4.23
C LYS A 119 7.65 -0.06 3.40
N THR A 120 7.85 1.08 4.03
CA THR A 120 8.16 2.34 3.37
C THR A 120 9.68 2.54 3.29
N SER A 121 10.21 2.82 2.10
CA SER A 121 11.60 3.22 1.86
C SER A 121 11.70 4.67 1.37
N SER A 122 12.92 5.18 1.24
CA SER A 122 13.19 6.50 0.65
C SER A 122 12.86 6.54 -0.84
N SER A 123 12.99 7.73 -1.45
CA SER A 123 12.73 7.94 -2.88
C SER A 123 13.72 7.26 -3.82
N GLU A 124 14.85 6.74 -3.34
CA GLU A 124 15.84 6.05 -4.17
C GLU A 124 15.37 4.62 -4.54
N ASP A 125 14.50 4.03 -3.71
CA ASP A 125 13.99 2.66 -3.86
C ASP A 125 12.52 2.63 -4.35
N LYS A 126 12.11 3.58 -5.18
CA LYS A 126 10.71 3.66 -5.66
C LYS A 126 10.33 2.39 -6.42
N GLN A 127 9.30 1.71 -5.92
CA GLN A 127 8.68 0.59 -6.60
C GLN A 127 7.31 0.97 -7.14
N THR A 128 6.90 0.33 -8.22
CA THR A 128 5.55 0.45 -8.77
C THR A 128 4.70 -0.76 -8.43
N TRP A 129 3.40 -0.52 -8.38
CA TRP A 129 2.38 -1.46 -7.95
C TRP A 129 1.24 -1.47 -8.96
N GLU A 130 0.84 -2.66 -9.37
CA GLU A 130 -0.30 -2.89 -10.25
C GLU A 130 -1.57 -2.99 -9.40
N PHE A 131 -2.64 -2.34 -9.87
CA PHE A 131 -3.98 -2.41 -9.27
C PHE A 131 -4.89 -3.18 -10.22
N GLU A 132 -5.13 -4.45 -9.93
CA GLU A 132 -6.03 -5.31 -10.71
C GLU A 132 -7.43 -5.25 -10.11
N LEU A 133 -8.41 -4.77 -10.89
CA LEU A 133 -9.80 -4.65 -10.45
C LEU A 133 -10.42 -6.03 -10.24
N THR A 134 -11.12 -6.23 -9.12
CA THR A 134 -11.70 -7.53 -8.74
C THR A 134 -13.23 -7.59 -8.78
N SER A 135 -13.88 -6.47 -9.13
CA SER A 135 -15.31 -6.31 -9.44
C SER A 135 -15.61 -4.88 -9.88
#